data_AF-A0A0F9J4U1-F1
#
_entry.id   AF-A0A0F9J4U1-F1
#
_cell.length_a   1.000
_cell.length_b   1.000
_cell.length_c   1.000
_cell.angle_alpha   90.00
_cell.angle_beta   90.00
_cell.angle_gamma   90.00
#
_symmetry.space_group_name_H-M   'P 1'
#
loop_
_entity.id
_entity.type
_entity.pdbx_description
1 polymer ?
#
loop_
_entity_poly.entity_id
_entity_poly.type
_entity_poly.pdbx_seq_one_letter_code
_entity_poly.pdbx_strand_id
1 'polypeptide(L)'
;MIIMYYRGYILVRLKELGSEWKVVDKLNGLKSSESEEDWKVTYATPVYGGWDVMVECSFSKLKDLDKIVTFCRVDKELSAWIEETTTLMGSKNDFPE
;
A
#
# COMPACT_ATOMS: atom_id res chain seq x y z
N MET A 1 -7.81 -20.43 15.17
CA MET A 1 -8.73 -19.73 14.25
C MET A 1 -7.85 -19.12 13.17
N ILE A 2 -8.04 -19.48 11.90
CA ILE A 2 -7.27 -18.85 10.81
C ILE A 2 -7.85 -17.45 10.64
N ILE A 3 -7.04 -16.42 10.89
CA ILE A 3 -7.43 -15.05 10.57
C ILE A 3 -7.28 -14.93 9.06
N MET A 4 -8.35 -14.57 8.36
CA MET A 4 -8.31 -14.42 6.91
C MET A 4 -8.36 -12.93 6.58
N TYR A 5 -7.43 -12.51 5.73
CA TYR A 5 -7.23 -11.12 5.38
C TYR A 5 -7.77 -10.82 3.99
N TYR A 6 -8.06 -9.55 3.74
CA TYR A 6 -8.19 -9.05 2.38
C TYR A 6 -6.81 -8.75 1.82
N ARG A 7 -6.65 -8.94 0.51
CA ARG A 7 -5.48 -8.50 -0.24
C ARG A 7 -5.85 -7.31 -1.11
N GLY A 8 -5.10 -6.24 -0.98
CA GLY A 8 -5.23 -5.04 -1.80
C GLY A 8 -3.91 -4.68 -2.45
N TYR A 9 -4.01 -3.89 -3.52
CA TYR A 9 -2.88 -3.32 -4.22
C TYR A 9 -3.12 -1.82 -4.39
N ILE A 10 -2.07 -1.05 -4.18
CA ILE A 10 -2.03 0.38 -4.48
C ILE A 10 -1.04 0.54 -5.62
N LEU A 11 -1.51 1.01 -6.77
CA LEU A 11 -0.63 1.45 -7.85
C LEU A 11 -0.34 2.93 -7.65
N VAL A 12 0.93 3.28 -7.76
CA VAL A 12 1.46 4.60 -7.45
C VAL A 12 2.09 5.17 -8.71
N ARG A 13 1.71 6.41 -9.02
CA ARG A 13 2.33 7.24 -10.05
C ARG A 13 3.26 8.24 -9.36
N LEU A 14 4.47 8.40 -9.87
CA LEU A 14 5.47 9.30 -9.30
C LEU A 14 5.47 10.66 -9.99
N LYS A 15 5.72 11.72 -9.21
CA LYS A 15 5.94 13.08 -9.72
C LYS A 15 7.30 13.22 -10.41
N GLU A 16 8.29 12.49 -9.92
CA GLU A 16 9.67 12.54 -10.40
C GLU A 16 10.16 11.13 -10.70
N LEU A 17 10.64 10.93 -11.93
CA LEU A 17 11.27 9.67 -12.35
C LEU A 17 12.51 9.39 -11.50
N GLY A 18 12.76 8.12 -11.15
CA GLY A 18 13.91 7.73 -10.33
C GLY A 18 13.65 7.78 -8.81
N SER A 19 12.42 8.08 -8.38
CA SER A 19 12.01 8.04 -6.97
C SER A 19 11.32 6.73 -6.54
N GLU A 20 11.27 5.72 -7.42
CA GLU A 20 10.58 4.45 -7.21
C GLU A 20 11.09 3.76 -5.94
N TRP A 21 12.41 3.62 -5.82
CA TRP A 21 13.04 2.94 -4.69
C TRP A 21 12.87 3.69 -3.37
N LYS A 22 12.75 5.03 -3.39
CA LYS A 22 12.46 5.81 -2.18
C LYS A 22 11.08 5.49 -1.62
N VAL A 23 10.08 5.35 -2.50
CA VAL A 23 8.73 4.93 -2.12
C VAL A 23 8.73 3.50 -1.62
N VAL A 24 9.42 2.59 -2.32
CA VAL A 24 9.53 1.17 -1.96
C VAL A 24 10.17 0.99 -0.58
N ASP A 25 11.30 1.63 -0.32
CA ASP A 25 12.03 1.53 0.94
C ASP A 25 11.20 2.07 2.12
N LYS A 26 10.39 3.10 1.88
CA LYS A 26 9.54 3.70 2.91
C LYS A 26 8.28 2.87 3.22
N LEU A 27 7.72 2.19 2.22
CA LEU A 27 6.48 1.43 2.38
C LEU A 27 6.73 -0.03 2.77
N ASN A 28 7.85 -0.63 2.38
CA ASN A 28 8.13 -2.04 2.68
C ASN A 28 8.15 -2.32 4.19
N GLY A 29 7.31 -3.27 4.62
CA GLY A 29 7.20 -3.66 6.02
C GLY A 29 6.43 -2.67 6.90
N LEU A 30 5.85 -1.61 6.32
CA LEU A 30 4.95 -0.71 7.03
C LEU A 30 3.74 -1.50 7.55
N LYS A 31 3.36 -1.27 8.80
CA LYS A 31 2.22 -1.93 9.46
C LYS A 31 1.55 -0.99 10.44
N SER A 32 0.34 -1.32 10.86
CA SER A 32 -0.33 -0.51 11.88
C SER A 32 0.46 -0.49 13.20
N SER A 33 0.43 0.67 13.86
CA SER A 33 0.85 0.86 15.24
C SER A 33 -0.32 0.82 16.23
N GLU A 34 -1.57 0.82 15.73
CA GLU A 34 -2.78 0.91 16.54
C GLU A 34 -3.29 -0.49 16.92
N SER A 35 -3.62 -0.68 18.20
CA SER A 35 -4.05 -2.00 18.71
C SER A 35 -5.36 -2.53 18.12
N GLU A 36 -6.19 -1.67 17.55
CA GLU A 36 -7.47 -2.04 16.91
C GLU A 36 -7.38 -2.28 15.40
N GLU A 37 -6.20 -2.04 14.83
CA GLU A 37 -5.91 -2.15 13.41
C GLU A 37 -5.01 -3.35 13.15
N ASP A 38 -5.31 -4.06 12.08
CA ASP A 38 -4.51 -5.19 11.65
C ASP A 38 -4.38 -5.12 10.15
N TRP A 39 -3.35 -4.38 9.74
CA TRP A 39 -2.94 -4.21 8.35
C TRP A 39 -1.42 -4.05 8.25
N LYS A 40 -0.89 -4.44 7.09
CA LYS A 40 0.50 -4.20 6.71
C LYS A 40 0.68 -4.16 5.20
N VAL A 41 1.73 -3.47 4.77
CA VAL A 41 2.30 -3.59 3.44
C VAL A 41 3.14 -4.86 3.42
N THR A 42 2.74 -5.83 2.62
CA THR A 42 3.42 -7.12 2.50
C THR A 42 4.62 -7.02 1.56
N TYR A 43 4.50 -6.19 0.53
CA TYR A 43 5.53 -6.01 -0.49
C TYR A 43 5.30 -4.72 -1.28
N ALA A 44 6.38 -4.04 -1.67
CA ALA A 44 6.36 -2.95 -2.63
C ALA A 44 7.48 -3.15 -3.66
N THR A 45 7.21 -2.80 -4.92
CA THR A 45 8.19 -2.90 -6.01
C THR A 45 7.96 -1.88 -7.10
N PRO A 46 9.02 -1.40 -7.79
CA PRO A 46 8.85 -0.71 -9.05
C PRO A 46 8.17 -1.62 -10.07
N VAL A 47 7.36 -1.04 -10.94
CA VAL A 47 6.70 -1.72 -12.06
C VAL A 47 6.89 -0.92 -13.34
N TYR A 48 6.86 -1.60 -14.49
CA TYR A 48 6.93 -0.96 -15.80
C TYR A 48 5.54 -0.87 -16.42
N GLY A 49 5.11 0.33 -16.82
CA GLY A 49 3.82 0.54 -17.46
C GLY A 49 3.27 1.94 -17.23
N GLY A 50 1.93 2.06 -17.16
CA GLY A 50 1.25 3.33 -16.85
C GLY A 50 1.36 3.77 -15.39
N TRP A 51 1.97 2.95 -14.54
CA TRP A 51 2.22 3.19 -13.12
C TRP A 51 3.68 2.85 -12.82
N ASP A 52 4.21 3.35 -11.70
CA ASP A 52 5.64 3.31 -11.42
C ASP A 52 5.99 2.40 -10.23
N VAL A 53 5.10 2.29 -9.22
CA VAL A 53 5.26 1.39 -8.07
C VAL A 53 3.96 0.65 -7.78
N MET A 54 4.07 -0.65 -7.48
CA MET A 54 2.97 -1.47 -6.97
C MET A 54 3.23 -1.81 -5.51
N VAL A 55 2.22 -1.58 -4.66
CA VAL A 55 2.27 -1.83 -3.23
C VAL A 55 1.19 -2.82 -2.88
N GLU A 56 1.57 -3.99 -2.40
CA GLU A 56 0.65 -5.00 -1.89
C GLU A 56 0.41 -4.80 -0.39
N CYS A 57 -0.86 -4.85 0.00
CA CYS A 57 -1.30 -4.68 1.37
C CYS A 57 -2.18 -5.85 1.78
N SER A 58 -2.06 -6.24 3.04
CA SER A 58 -2.96 -7.16 3.73
C SER A 58 -3.65 -6.43 4.86
N PHE A 59 -4.95 -6.66 5.04
CA PHE A 59 -5.76 -5.98 6.05
C PHE A 59 -6.99 -6.79 6.43
N SER A 60 -7.36 -6.72 7.70
CA SER A 60 -8.53 -7.43 8.25
C SER A 60 -9.86 -6.69 8.02
N LYS A 61 -9.82 -5.36 7.86
CA LYS A 61 -11.00 -4.51 7.68
C LYS A 61 -10.85 -3.64 6.42
N LEU A 62 -11.90 -3.58 5.60
CA LEU A 62 -11.89 -2.81 4.34
C LEU A 62 -11.49 -1.33 4.51
N LYS A 63 -11.91 -0.71 5.62
CA LYS A 63 -11.58 0.69 5.96
C LYS A 63 -10.09 0.96 6.16
N ASP A 64 -9.30 -0.08 6.43
CA ASP A 64 -7.87 0.08 6.69
C ASP A 64 -7.10 0.31 5.38
N LEU A 65 -7.63 -0.13 4.22
CA LEU A 65 -7.05 0.22 2.93
C LEU A 65 -7.06 1.74 2.70
N ASP A 66 -8.18 2.41 3.00
CA ASP A 66 -8.30 3.86 2.86
C ASP A 66 -7.26 4.61 3.71
N LYS A 67 -6.88 4.04 4.87
CA LYS A 67 -5.83 4.61 5.72
C LYS A 67 -4.46 4.49 5.10
N ILE A 68 -4.12 3.33 4.53
CA ILE A 68 -2.83 3.13 3.85
C ILE A 68 -2.71 4.09 2.65
N VAL A 69 -3.78 4.21 1.86
CA VAL A 69 -3.85 5.15 0.74
C VAL A 69 -3.73 6.59 1.21
N THR A 70 -4.42 6.96 2.29
CA THR A 70 -4.34 8.29 2.88
C THR A 70 -2.92 8.58 3.36
N PHE A 71 -2.27 7.64 4.04
CA PHE A 71 -0.88 7.76 4.47
C PHE A 71 0.06 8.06 3.29
N CYS A 72 -0.09 7.35 2.17
CA CYS A 72 0.68 7.61 0.95
C CYS A 72 0.50 9.06 0.42
N ARG A 73 -0.66 9.68 0.68
CA ARG A 73 -1.00 11.03 0.19
C ARG A 73 -0.63 12.15 1.16
N VAL A 74 -0.62 11.88 2.47
CA VAL A 74 -0.42 12.93 3.50
C VAL A 74 0.95 12.89 4.15
N ASP A 75 1.68 11.77 4.07
CA ASP A 75 3.05 11.73 4.55
C ASP A 75 3.91 12.74 3.77
N LYS A 76 4.76 13.48 4.50
CA LYS A 76 5.51 14.61 3.95
C LYS A 76 6.45 14.21 2.81
N GLU A 77 7.05 13.02 2.89
CA GLU A 77 7.99 12.54 1.88
C GLU A 77 7.26 11.85 0.74
N LEU A 78 6.32 10.95 1.06
CA LEU A 78 5.55 10.25 0.04
C LEU A 78 4.73 11.23 -0.80
N SER A 79 4.09 12.23 -0.20
CA SER A 79 3.35 13.28 -0.94
C SER A 79 4.24 14.13 -1.84
N ALA A 80 5.55 14.21 -1.58
CA ALA A 80 6.50 14.88 -2.45
C ALA A 80 6.90 14.02 -3.66
N TRP A 81 6.86 12.70 -3.53
CA TRP A 81 7.26 11.75 -4.59
C TRP A 81 6.07 11.21 -5.39
N ILE A 82 4.89 11.11 -4.78
CA ILE A 82 3.69 10.49 -5.35
C ILE A 82 2.79 11.56 -5.97
N GLU A 83 2.44 11.35 -7.24
CA GLU A 83 1.51 12.17 -8.01
C GLU A 83 0.08 11.67 -7.82
N GLU A 84 -0.12 10.37 -8.06
CA GLU A 84 -1.43 9.75 -8.06
C GLU A 84 -1.35 8.35 -7.48
N THR A 85 -2.48 7.88 -6.93
CA THR A 85 -2.65 6.51 -6.47
C THR A 85 -3.99 5.98 -6.96
N THR A 86 -4.01 4.71 -7.38
CA THR A 86 -5.25 3.95 -7.57
C THR A 86 -5.19 2.64 -6.79
N THR A 87 -6.33 2.07 -6.48
CA THR A 87 -6.44 0.87 -5.65
C THR A 87 -7.14 -0.26 -6.38
N LEU A 88 -6.62 -1.46 -6.24
CA LEU A 88 -7.25 -2.72 -6.64
C LEU A 88 -7.42 -3.59 -5.40
N MET A 89 -8.53 -4.31 -5.28
CA MET A 89 -8.77 -5.16 -4.12
C MET A 89 -9.37 -6.50 -4.54
N GLY A 90 -8.93 -7.57 -3.89
CA GLY A 90 -9.65 -8.84 -3.92
C GLY A 90 -11.03 -8.70 -3.26
N SER A 91 -12.07 -9.25 -3.90
CA SER A 91 -13.44 -9.20 -3.37
C SER A 91 -13.69 -10.16 -2.19
N LYS A 92 -12.72 -11.01 -1.87
CA LYS A 92 -12.79 -12.02 -0.80
C LYS A 92 -11.67 -11.80 0.21
N ASN A 93 -12.00 -12.09 1.46
CA ASN A 93 -11.04 -12.16 2.56
C ASN A 93 -10.44 -13.56 2.65
N ASP A 94 -9.82 -14.06 1.58
CA ASP A 94 -9.26 -15.41 1.52
C ASP A 94 -7.74 -15.45 1.55
N PHE A 95 -7.11 -14.32 1.91
CA PHE A 95 -5.66 -14.25 2.03
C PHE A 95 -5.20 -14.93 3.33
N PRO A 96 -4.42 -16.03 3.23
CA PRO A 96 -3.94 -16.79 4.37
C PRO A 96 -2.60 -16.22 4.80
N GLU A 97 -2.62 -15.22 5.66
CA GLU A 97 -1.40 -14.60 6.18
C GLU A 97 -1.07 -15.01 7.61
#